data_AF-A0A4R0T7Y7-F1
#
_entry.id   AF-A0A4R0T7Y7-F1
#
_cell.length_a   1.000
_cell.length_b   1.000
_cell.length_c   1.000
_cell.angle_alpha   90.00
_cell.angle_beta   90.00
_cell.angle_gamma   90.00
#
_symmetry.space_group_name_H-M   'P 1'
#
loop_
_entity.id
_entity.type
_entity.pdbx_description
1 polymer ?
#
loop_
_entity_poly.entity_id
_entity_poly.type
_entity_poly.pdbx_seq_one_letter_code
_entity_poly.pdbx_strand_id
1 'polypeptide(L)'
;MNQKQRICPVCKTTALADDDYVCKACAWCWQTDMLQLAGLIPDLELVAAKQASPSPRNQGAKGNQGNAPLPISERPFDLLERIRRYGLSVYLLAGVRRREDESTVSLITGLVNMDGFARVAGAAQLAVTGHELIGEAWRMFVPREPRTWAGECPSCGAQVYASLSAKVAYCDECGGLIDLTWLRAETLRRLSVSTKTFTAGELSRWLKSWGLKVSKRSIQRWAKDGQIIVGPEDADGRRTYQIGSILRKLNGK
;
A
#
# COMPACT_ATOMS: atom_id res chain seq x y z
N MET A 1 17.86 -27.55 -31.50
CA MET A 1 16.51 -27.14 -31.03
C MET A 1 16.65 -25.80 -30.32
N ASN A 2 16.06 -24.72 -30.86
CA ASN A 2 16.05 -23.41 -30.21
C ASN A 2 15.18 -23.49 -28.95
N GLN A 3 15.80 -23.60 -27.78
CA GLN A 3 15.10 -23.47 -26.49
C GLN A 3 14.51 -22.07 -26.43
N LYS A 4 13.18 -21.96 -26.48
CA LYS A 4 12.50 -20.69 -26.20
C LYS A 4 12.88 -20.25 -24.80
N GLN A 5 13.59 -19.14 -24.70
CA GLN A 5 14.01 -18.55 -23.43
C GLN A 5 12.77 -18.26 -22.58
N ARG A 6 12.64 -18.93 -21.44
CA ARG A 6 11.49 -18.77 -20.54
C ARG A 6 11.62 -17.44 -19.80
N ILE A 7 10.53 -16.69 -19.72
CA ILE A 7 10.47 -15.40 -19.00
C ILE A 7 9.80 -15.64 -17.65
N CYS A 8 10.26 -14.92 -16.62
CA CYS A 8 9.70 -14.97 -15.28
C CYS A 8 8.20 -14.59 -15.30
N PRO A 9 7.30 -15.46 -14.83
CA PRO A 9 5.85 -15.20 -14.88
C PRO A 9 5.39 -14.09 -13.93
N VAL A 10 6.17 -13.82 -12.87
CA VAL A 10 5.85 -12.80 -11.86
C VAL A 10 6.15 -11.39 -12.39
N CYS A 11 7.42 -11.11 -12.73
CA CYS A 11 7.82 -9.79 -13.21
C CYS A 11 7.62 -9.59 -14.72
N LYS A 12 7.47 -10.67 -15.50
CA LYS A 12 7.29 -10.67 -16.96
C LYS A 12 8.42 -9.99 -17.76
N THR A 13 9.58 -9.79 -17.14
CA THR A 13 10.71 -9.05 -17.74
C THR A 13 12.01 -9.85 -17.79
N THR A 14 12.31 -10.63 -16.76
CA THR A 14 13.60 -11.33 -16.63
C THR A 14 13.56 -12.73 -17.23
N ALA A 15 14.60 -13.12 -17.98
CA ALA A 15 14.77 -14.51 -18.41
C ALA A 15 15.10 -15.44 -17.22
N LEU A 16 14.60 -16.67 -17.26
CA LEU A 16 14.81 -17.69 -16.25
C LEU A 16 15.96 -18.63 -16.63
N ALA A 17 16.61 -19.19 -15.61
CA ALA A 17 17.45 -20.37 -15.77
C ALA A 17 16.58 -21.63 -16.01
N ASP A 18 17.21 -22.70 -16.51
CA ASP A 18 16.50 -23.91 -16.94
C ASP A 18 15.74 -24.65 -15.81
N ASP A 19 16.16 -24.48 -14.56
CA ASP A 19 15.53 -25.12 -13.40
C ASP A 19 14.72 -24.16 -12.51
N ASP A 20 14.76 -22.86 -12.80
CA ASP A 20 14.08 -21.84 -11.99
C ASP A 20 12.64 -21.58 -12.51
N TYR A 21 11.70 -21.47 -11.58
CA TYR A 21 10.30 -21.08 -11.82
C TYR A 21 10.09 -19.57 -11.69
N VAL A 22 10.96 -18.87 -10.95
CA VAL A 22 10.97 -17.40 -10.81
C VAL A 22 12.40 -16.86 -10.82
N CYS A 23 12.59 -15.61 -11.22
CA CYS A 23 13.92 -15.01 -11.23
C CYS A 23 14.40 -14.68 -9.81
N LYS A 24 15.72 -14.51 -9.64
CA LYS A 24 16.35 -14.18 -8.34
C LYS A 24 15.74 -12.95 -7.67
N ALA A 25 15.40 -11.92 -8.46
CA ALA A 25 14.77 -10.71 -7.92
C ALA A 25 13.38 -10.98 -7.33
N CYS A 26 12.53 -11.73 -8.03
CA CYS A 26 11.22 -12.12 -7.51
C CYS A 26 11.32 -13.05 -6.29
N ALA A 27 12.31 -13.95 -6.26
CA ALA A 27 12.58 -14.77 -5.08
C ALA A 27 13.01 -13.93 -3.86
N TRP A 28 13.83 -12.89 -4.08
CA TRP A 28 14.22 -11.95 -3.03
C TRP A 28 13.05 -11.09 -2.53
N CYS A 29 12.19 -10.60 -3.45
CA CYS A 29 10.96 -9.90 -3.06
C CYS A 29 10.07 -10.81 -2.21
N TRP A 30 9.91 -12.07 -2.59
CA TRP A 30 9.17 -13.05 -1.81
C TRP A 30 9.77 -13.28 -0.41
N GLN A 31 11.09 -13.42 -0.29
CA GLN A 31 11.74 -13.52 1.04
C GLN A 31 11.48 -12.29 1.90
N THR A 32 11.48 -11.10 1.28
CA THR A 32 11.14 -9.85 1.97
C THR A 32 9.69 -9.84 2.43
N ASP A 33 8.75 -10.32 1.60
CA ASP A 33 7.35 -10.48 1.98
C ASP A 33 7.20 -11.43 3.19
N MET A 34 7.93 -12.55 3.21
CA MET A 34 7.93 -13.49 4.34
C MET A 34 8.49 -12.87 5.62
N LEU A 35 9.57 -12.09 5.52
CA LEU A 35 10.14 -11.38 6.66
C LEU A 35 9.15 -10.40 7.27
N GLN A 36 8.45 -9.63 6.43
CA GLN A 36 7.43 -8.70 6.91
C GLN A 36 6.25 -9.44 7.53
N LEU A 37 5.79 -10.53 6.89
CA LEU A 37 4.70 -11.34 7.40
C LEU A 37 5.04 -11.96 8.76
N ALA A 38 6.25 -12.50 8.93
CA ALA A 38 6.76 -12.98 10.21
C ALA A 38 6.72 -11.88 11.29
N GLY A 39 7.08 -10.65 10.94
CA GLY A 39 7.02 -9.51 11.85
C GLY A 39 5.60 -9.10 12.27
N LEU A 40 4.60 -9.28 11.39
CA LEU A 40 3.21 -8.88 11.66
C LEU A 40 2.36 -9.96 12.35
N ILE A 41 2.74 -11.23 12.28
CA ILE A 41 1.94 -12.35 12.83
C ILE A 41 1.66 -12.19 14.34
N PRO A 42 2.62 -11.84 15.21
CA PRO A 42 2.34 -11.68 16.64
C PRO A 42 1.25 -10.62 16.91
N ASP A 43 1.29 -9.50 16.19
CA ASP A 43 0.27 -8.45 16.31
C ASP A 43 -1.09 -8.94 15.77
N LEU A 44 -1.10 -9.74 14.70
CA LEU A 44 -2.33 -10.35 14.16
C LEU A 44 -2.95 -11.30 15.18
N GLU A 45 -2.15 -12.11 15.87
CA GLU A 45 -2.59 -13.03 16.92
C GLU A 45 -3.27 -12.28 18.08
N LEU A 46 -2.66 -11.17 18.53
CA LEU A 46 -3.24 -10.31 19.57
C LEU A 46 -4.57 -9.67 19.12
N VAL A 47 -4.65 -9.20 17.87
CA VAL A 47 -5.87 -8.62 17.31
C VAL A 47 -6.97 -9.69 17.12
N ALA A 48 -6.61 -10.88 16.63
CA ALA A 48 -7.53 -12.00 16.44
C ALA A 48 -8.14 -12.44 17.79
N ALA A 49 -7.33 -12.46 18.85
CA ALA A 49 -7.76 -12.75 20.21
C ALA A 49 -8.50 -11.59 20.90
N LYS A 50 -8.76 -10.46 20.20
CA LYS A 50 -9.31 -9.21 20.76
C LYS A 50 -8.53 -8.63 21.94
N GLN A 51 -7.25 -8.98 22.07
CA GLN A 51 -6.33 -8.44 23.08
C GLN A 51 -5.72 -7.11 22.64
N ALA A 52 -5.73 -6.81 21.34
CA ALA A 52 -5.29 -5.55 20.76
C ALA A 52 -6.30 -4.99 19.73
N SER A 53 -6.21 -3.69 19.46
CA SER A 53 -6.98 -3.00 18.40
C SER A 53 -6.02 -2.45 17.35
N PRO A 54 -6.25 -2.68 16.04
CA PRO A 54 -5.37 -2.15 14.98
C PRO A 54 -5.43 -0.63 14.80
N SER A 55 -6.41 0.05 15.41
CA SER A 55 -6.59 1.50 15.30
C SER A 55 -6.53 2.16 16.68
N PRO A 56 -5.92 3.36 16.80
CA PRO A 56 -6.13 4.21 17.96
C PRO A 56 -7.63 4.50 18.08
N ARG A 57 -8.21 4.26 19.27
CA ARG A 57 -9.64 4.54 19.52
C ARG A 57 -9.88 6.05 19.42
N ASN A 58 -10.51 6.51 18.34
CA ASN A 58 -11.40 7.66 18.47
C ASN A 58 -12.62 7.16 19.26
N GLN A 59 -12.68 7.57 20.52
CA GLN A 59 -13.75 7.21 21.46
C GLN A 59 -15.09 7.75 20.94
N GLY A 60 -15.84 6.88 20.28
CA GLY A 60 -17.26 7.02 20.03
C GLY A 60 -17.85 5.63 20.13
N ALA A 61 -18.33 5.26 21.32
CA ALA A 61 -19.02 4.00 21.53
C ALA A 61 -20.26 3.98 20.61
N LYS A 62 -20.19 3.22 19.51
CA LYS A 62 -21.40 2.90 18.74
C LYS A 62 -22.09 1.76 19.45
N GLY A 63 -23.23 2.09 20.06
CA GLY A 63 -24.13 1.11 20.63
C GLY A 63 -24.80 0.26 19.54
N ASN A 64 -24.91 -1.01 19.90
CA ASN A 64 -26.00 -1.95 19.59
C ASN A 64 -25.81 -2.97 18.45
N GLN A 65 -25.76 -4.25 18.84
CA GLN A 65 -26.67 -5.31 18.38
C GLN A 65 -26.66 -6.45 19.41
N GLY A 66 -27.86 -6.96 19.73
CA GLY A 66 -28.14 -7.93 20.82
C GLY A 66 -27.72 -9.38 20.52
N ASN A 67 -26.51 -9.57 20.03
CA ASN A 67 -25.87 -10.88 19.98
C ASN A 67 -24.54 -10.77 20.74
N ALA A 68 -24.24 -11.73 21.62
CA ALA A 68 -22.97 -11.72 22.34
C ALA A 68 -21.83 -11.76 21.32
N PRO A 69 -20.93 -10.75 21.30
CA PRO A 69 -19.84 -10.73 20.33
C PRO A 69 -18.96 -11.96 20.54
N LEU A 70 -18.61 -12.66 19.46
CA LEU A 70 -17.69 -13.81 19.52
C LEU A 70 -16.41 -13.44 20.29
N PRO A 71 -15.79 -14.39 21.01
CA PRO A 71 -14.56 -14.12 21.76
C PRO A 71 -13.36 -13.78 20.85
N ILE A 72 -13.49 -13.95 19.54
CA ILE A 72 -12.46 -13.67 18.54
C ILE A 72 -12.90 -12.60 17.53
N SER A 73 -11.94 -12.01 16.84
CA SER A 73 -12.14 -11.19 15.65
C SER A 73 -12.02 -12.10 14.41
N GLU A 74 -13.12 -12.31 13.69
CA GLU A 74 -13.19 -13.27 12.56
C GLU A 74 -12.17 -12.95 11.46
N ARG A 75 -12.13 -11.70 10.99
CA ARG A 75 -11.31 -11.34 9.83
C ARG A 75 -9.78 -11.53 10.05
N PRO A 76 -9.18 -11.07 11.15
CA PRO A 76 -7.78 -11.37 11.48
C PRO A 76 -7.52 -12.87 11.72
N PHE A 77 -8.48 -13.58 12.32
CA PHE A 77 -8.39 -15.03 12.52
C PHE A 77 -8.34 -15.78 11.18
N ASP A 78 -9.22 -15.45 10.24
CA ASP A 78 -9.24 -16.03 8.89
C ASP A 78 -7.94 -15.73 8.12
N LEU A 79 -7.39 -14.52 8.28
CA LEU A 79 -6.11 -14.16 7.68
C LEU A 79 -4.96 -15.00 8.27
N LEU A 80 -4.89 -15.17 9.60
CA LEU A 80 -3.89 -16.01 10.25
C LEU A 80 -3.94 -17.45 9.74
N GLU A 81 -5.14 -18.00 9.58
CA GLU A 81 -5.33 -19.35 9.08
C GLU A 81 -4.92 -19.49 7.60
N ARG A 82 -5.22 -18.50 6.76
CA ARG A 82 -4.74 -18.45 5.37
C ARG A 82 -3.21 -18.36 5.31
N ILE A 83 -2.60 -17.54 6.16
CA ILE A 83 -1.13 -17.43 6.27
C ILE A 83 -0.53 -18.78 6.68
N ARG A 84 -1.12 -19.46 7.66
CA ARG A 84 -0.67 -20.78 8.13
C ARG A 84 -0.71 -21.82 7.01
N ARG A 85 -1.84 -21.95 6.32
CA ARG A 85 -1.98 -22.89 5.18
C ARG A 85 -1.01 -22.58 4.05
N TYR A 86 -0.82 -21.30 3.76
CA TYR A 86 0.15 -20.85 2.78
C TYR A 86 1.57 -21.30 3.16
N GLY A 87 1.99 -21.08 4.41
CA GLY A 87 3.30 -21.51 4.89
C GLY A 87 3.51 -23.03 4.77
N LEU A 88 2.53 -23.83 5.18
CA LEU A 88 2.55 -25.28 5.03
C LEU A 88 2.63 -25.71 3.55
N SER A 89 1.93 -25.02 2.66
CA SER A 89 1.95 -25.30 1.22
C SER A 89 3.32 -25.05 0.60
N VAL A 90 4.01 -23.97 1.01
CA VAL A 90 5.38 -23.69 0.56
C VAL A 90 6.32 -24.83 0.97
N TYR A 91 6.28 -25.26 2.23
CA TYR A 91 7.13 -26.36 2.70
C TYR A 91 6.82 -27.69 2.01
N LEU A 92 5.54 -28.01 1.80
CA LEU A 92 5.12 -29.21 1.09
C LEU A 92 5.70 -29.24 -0.33
N LEU A 93 5.59 -28.14 -1.07
CA LEU A 93 6.11 -28.02 -2.43
C LEU A 93 7.65 -27.97 -2.49
N ALA A 94 8.29 -27.51 -1.41
CA ALA A 94 9.74 -27.59 -1.23
C ALA A 94 10.21 -28.99 -0.79
N GLY A 95 9.32 -29.94 -0.54
CA GLY A 95 9.65 -31.29 -0.06
C GLY A 95 10.13 -31.34 1.40
N VAL A 96 9.88 -30.28 2.18
CA VAL A 96 10.30 -30.16 3.58
C VAL A 96 9.11 -30.46 4.47
N ARG A 97 9.23 -31.46 5.35
CA ARG A 97 8.19 -31.73 6.37
C ARG A 97 8.34 -30.78 7.55
N ARG A 98 7.24 -30.15 7.96
CA ARG A 98 7.13 -29.40 9.21
C ARG A 98 6.27 -30.15 10.21
N ARG A 99 6.40 -29.80 11.49
CA ARG A 99 5.56 -30.35 12.55
C ARG A 99 4.19 -29.69 12.52
N GLU A 100 3.14 -30.46 12.80
CA GLU A 100 1.76 -29.95 12.78
C GLU A 100 1.48 -28.92 13.89
N ASP A 101 2.15 -29.07 15.04
CA ASP A 101 2.00 -28.22 16.22
C ASP A 101 2.81 -26.93 16.16
N GLU A 102 3.54 -26.71 15.07
CA GLU A 102 4.37 -25.53 14.92
C GLU A 102 3.55 -24.25 14.81
N SER A 103 3.95 -23.18 15.50
CA SER A 103 3.24 -21.90 15.45
C SER A 103 3.33 -21.26 14.05
N THR A 104 2.34 -20.44 13.70
CA THR A 104 2.29 -19.78 12.40
C THR A 104 3.49 -18.85 12.21
N VAL A 105 3.91 -18.12 13.25
CA VAL A 105 5.12 -17.29 13.20
C VAL A 105 6.39 -18.11 12.94
N SER A 106 6.54 -19.29 13.56
CA SER A 106 7.71 -20.15 13.35
C SER A 106 7.74 -20.73 11.93
N LEU A 107 6.59 -21.15 11.42
CA LEU A 107 6.46 -21.61 10.03
C LEU A 107 6.95 -20.53 9.05
N ILE A 108 6.42 -19.31 9.16
CA ILE A 108 6.77 -18.21 8.24
C ILE A 108 8.20 -17.72 8.47
N THR A 109 8.69 -17.67 9.71
CA THR A 109 10.08 -17.31 10.01
C THR A 109 11.07 -18.27 9.35
N GLY A 110 10.77 -19.57 9.32
CA GLY A 110 11.61 -20.53 8.61
C GLY A 110 11.64 -20.32 7.08
N LEU A 111 10.60 -19.72 6.49
CA LEU A 111 10.57 -19.39 5.06
C LEU A 111 11.47 -18.21 4.69
N VAL A 112 11.74 -17.30 5.63
CA VAL A 112 12.64 -16.15 5.43
C VAL A 112 14.02 -16.60 4.96
N ASN A 113 14.50 -17.72 5.52
CA ASN A 113 15.81 -18.29 5.22
C ASN A 113 15.73 -19.50 4.28
N MET A 114 14.62 -19.67 3.55
CA MET A 114 14.49 -20.78 2.62
C MET A 114 15.39 -20.54 1.40
N ASP A 115 16.43 -21.38 1.31
CA ASP A 115 17.26 -21.46 0.13
C ASP A 115 16.52 -22.15 -1.02
N GLY A 116 16.73 -21.66 -2.23
CA GLY A 116 16.22 -22.33 -3.43
C GLY A 116 14.72 -22.17 -3.69
N PHE A 117 14.03 -21.20 -3.07
CA PHE A 117 12.61 -20.90 -3.38
C PHE A 117 12.36 -20.76 -4.89
N ALA A 118 13.32 -20.20 -5.64
CA ALA A 118 13.22 -20.06 -7.09
C ALA A 118 12.97 -21.39 -7.84
N ARG A 119 13.39 -22.52 -7.27
CA ARG A 119 13.26 -23.88 -7.83
C ARG A 119 12.05 -24.63 -7.30
N VAL A 120 11.30 -24.06 -6.36
CA VAL A 120 10.10 -24.70 -5.81
C VAL A 120 9.03 -24.76 -6.90
N ALA A 121 8.44 -25.94 -7.08
CA ALA A 121 7.34 -26.11 -8.01
C ALA A 121 6.19 -25.16 -7.63
N GLY A 122 5.75 -24.31 -8.57
CA GLY A 122 4.72 -23.31 -8.30
C GLY A 122 5.21 -22.04 -7.61
N ALA A 123 6.52 -21.79 -7.52
CA ALA A 123 7.10 -20.58 -6.90
C ALA A 123 6.47 -19.27 -7.42
N ALA A 124 6.06 -19.22 -8.68
CA ALA A 124 5.37 -18.06 -9.25
C ALA A 124 4.05 -17.75 -8.54
N GLN A 125 3.20 -18.76 -8.36
CA GLN A 125 1.91 -18.59 -7.68
C GLN A 125 2.13 -18.33 -6.19
N LEU A 126 3.10 -19.00 -5.57
CA LEU A 126 3.45 -18.78 -4.17
C LEU A 126 3.95 -17.35 -3.94
N ALA A 127 4.77 -16.80 -4.85
CA ALA A 127 5.25 -15.43 -4.77
C ALA A 127 4.09 -14.42 -4.80
N VAL A 128 3.15 -14.57 -5.75
CA VAL A 128 1.97 -13.72 -5.86
C VAL A 128 1.07 -13.84 -4.62
N THR A 129 0.80 -15.07 -4.18
CA THR A 129 -0.06 -15.33 -3.02
C THR A 129 0.56 -14.78 -1.73
N GLY A 130 1.86 -14.95 -1.53
CA GLY A 130 2.60 -14.38 -0.41
C GLY A 130 2.49 -12.86 -0.39
N HIS A 131 2.64 -12.23 -1.55
CA HIS A 131 2.51 -10.79 -1.73
C HIS A 131 1.10 -10.27 -1.38
N GLU A 132 0.06 -10.98 -1.81
CA GLU A 132 -1.33 -10.64 -1.48
C GLU A 132 -1.61 -10.74 0.02
N LEU A 133 -1.10 -11.78 0.68
CA LEU A 133 -1.26 -12.00 2.12
C LEU A 133 -0.59 -10.89 2.94
N ILE A 134 0.64 -10.48 2.58
CA ILE A 134 1.31 -9.38 3.27
C ILE A 134 0.60 -8.05 3.02
N GLY A 135 0.11 -7.79 1.81
CA GLY A 135 -0.72 -6.61 1.52
C GLY A 135 -2.02 -6.58 2.31
N GLU A 136 -2.65 -7.74 2.56
CA GLU A 136 -3.82 -7.84 3.44
C GLU A 136 -3.47 -7.61 4.91
N ALA A 137 -2.37 -8.20 5.40
CA ALA A 137 -1.89 -8.01 6.76
C ALA A 137 -1.57 -6.53 7.03
N TRP A 138 -0.80 -5.88 6.15
CA TRP A 138 -0.50 -4.45 6.26
C TRP A 138 -1.76 -3.59 6.31
N ARG A 139 -2.76 -3.85 5.46
CA ARG A 139 -4.03 -3.10 5.45
C ARG A 139 -4.79 -3.20 6.78
N MET A 140 -4.54 -4.21 7.61
CA MET A 140 -5.11 -4.29 8.95
C MET A 140 -4.42 -3.33 9.93
N PHE A 141 -3.09 -3.18 9.86
CA PHE A 141 -2.32 -2.38 10.80
C PHE A 141 -2.04 -0.95 10.37
N VAL A 142 -2.27 -0.59 9.11
CA VAL A 142 -2.15 0.81 8.73
C VAL A 142 -3.21 1.61 9.49
N PRO A 143 -2.80 2.56 10.35
CA PRO A 143 -3.75 3.39 11.08
C PRO A 143 -4.73 4.04 10.10
N ARG A 144 -6.04 3.98 10.41
CA ARG A 144 -7.08 4.77 9.71
C ARG A 144 -7.00 6.26 10.07
N GLU A 145 -5.80 6.82 10.16
CA GLU A 145 -5.64 8.26 10.06
C GLU A 145 -6.17 8.71 8.69
N PRO A 146 -6.69 9.94 8.54
CA PRO A 146 -7.12 10.43 7.24
C PRO A 146 -5.95 10.36 6.27
N ARG A 147 -5.98 9.33 5.40
CA ARG A 147 -4.96 9.13 4.38
C ARG A 147 -5.08 10.25 3.36
N THR A 148 -3.98 10.95 3.14
CA THR A 148 -3.88 11.97 2.10
C THR A 148 -3.17 11.39 0.90
N TRP A 149 -3.49 11.94 -0.27
CA TRP A 149 -2.76 11.57 -1.47
C TRP A 149 -1.30 12.03 -1.33
N ALA A 150 -0.36 11.10 -1.47
CA ALA A 150 1.08 11.36 -1.36
C ALA A 150 1.73 11.57 -2.73
N GLY A 151 1.23 10.89 -3.77
CA GLY A 151 1.79 10.93 -5.12
C GLY A 151 1.50 9.66 -5.91
N GLU A 152 2.22 9.48 -7.01
CA GLU A 152 2.20 8.25 -7.84
C GLU A 152 3.42 7.39 -7.49
N CYS A 153 3.23 6.09 -7.31
CA CYS A 153 4.31 5.16 -7.03
C CYS A 153 5.37 5.23 -8.14
N PRO A 154 6.66 5.42 -7.81
CA PRO A 154 7.71 5.54 -8.82
C PRO A 154 7.92 4.24 -9.61
N SER A 155 7.56 3.09 -9.03
CA SER A 155 7.77 1.78 -9.64
C SER A 155 6.66 1.38 -10.61
N CYS A 156 5.39 1.69 -10.30
CA CYS A 156 4.23 1.20 -11.07
C CYS A 156 3.23 2.28 -11.48
N GLY A 157 3.40 3.54 -11.04
CA GLY A 157 2.49 4.65 -11.34
C GLY A 157 1.17 4.65 -10.55
N ALA A 158 0.94 3.65 -9.68
CA ALA A 158 -0.27 3.58 -8.86
C ALA A 158 -0.41 4.77 -7.91
N GLN A 159 -1.64 5.14 -7.58
CA GLN A 159 -1.92 6.24 -6.65
C GLN A 159 -1.57 5.80 -5.22
N VAL A 160 -0.72 6.57 -4.54
CA VAL A 160 -0.24 6.27 -3.18
C VAL A 160 -0.94 7.17 -2.19
N TYR A 161 -1.58 6.55 -1.20
CA TYR A 161 -2.27 7.24 -0.11
C TYR A 161 -1.66 6.85 1.23
N ALA A 162 -1.23 7.84 2.00
CA ALA A 162 -0.59 7.62 3.29
C ALA A 162 -0.98 8.71 4.29
N SER A 163 -0.83 8.44 5.59
CA SER A 163 -1.00 9.49 6.60
C SER A 163 0.04 10.60 6.40
N LEU A 164 -0.34 11.86 6.61
CA LEU A 164 0.55 13.02 6.48
C LEU A 164 1.81 12.90 7.37
N SER A 165 1.72 12.21 8.51
CA SER A 165 2.82 11.99 9.45
C SER A 165 3.74 10.83 9.05
N ALA A 166 3.29 9.91 8.19
CA ALA A 166 4.06 8.76 7.77
C ALA A 166 5.25 9.18 6.89
N LYS A 167 6.44 8.64 7.17
CA LYS A 167 7.67 8.86 6.39
C LYS A 167 7.90 7.80 5.33
N VAL A 168 7.33 6.61 5.51
CA VAL A 168 7.43 5.48 4.60
C VAL A 168 6.06 4.83 4.40
N ALA A 169 5.85 4.22 3.23
CA ALA A 169 4.69 3.37 2.95
C ALA A 169 5.07 2.28 1.94
N TYR A 170 4.27 1.23 1.88
CA TYR A 170 4.29 0.28 0.77
C TYR A 170 3.25 0.69 -0.28
N CYS A 171 3.57 0.49 -1.55
CA CYS A 171 2.58 0.61 -2.62
C CYS A 171 1.52 -0.48 -2.48
N ASP A 172 0.24 -0.11 -2.46
CA ASP A 172 -0.86 -1.08 -2.35
C ASP A 172 -0.97 -1.99 -3.61
N GLU A 173 -0.41 -1.59 -4.76
CA GLU A 173 -0.50 -2.33 -6.03
C GLU A 173 0.73 -3.22 -6.31
N CYS A 174 1.95 -2.74 -6.01
CA CYS A 174 3.18 -3.46 -6.34
C CYS A 174 4.07 -3.77 -5.13
N GLY A 175 3.63 -3.40 -3.92
CA GLY A 175 4.34 -3.58 -2.66
C GLY A 175 5.72 -2.93 -2.55
N GLY A 176 6.09 -2.05 -3.48
CA GLY A 176 7.35 -1.32 -3.41
C GLY A 176 7.40 -0.43 -2.17
N LEU A 177 8.53 -0.45 -1.44
CA LEU A 177 8.78 0.48 -0.34
C LEU A 177 9.00 1.90 -0.89
N ILE A 178 8.30 2.87 -0.34
CA ILE A 178 8.26 4.26 -0.80
C ILE A 178 8.69 5.17 0.34
N ASP A 179 9.68 6.02 0.07
CA ASP A 179 9.96 7.21 0.88
C ASP A 179 8.89 8.28 0.60
N LEU A 180 8.01 8.50 1.57
CA LEU A 180 6.93 9.47 1.47
C LEU A 180 7.40 10.92 1.60
N THR A 181 8.57 11.15 2.20
CA THR A 181 9.18 12.49 2.28
C THR A 181 9.58 12.93 0.88
N TRP A 182 10.30 12.07 0.17
CA TRP A 182 10.69 12.31 -1.21
C TRP A 182 9.47 12.37 -2.14
N LEU A 183 8.56 11.38 -2.06
CA LEU A 183 7.41 11.29 -2.97
C LEU A 183 6.54 12.55 -2.92
N ARG A 184 6.27 13.08 -1.71
CA ARG A 184 5.48 14.30 -1.53
C ARG A 184 6.19 15.53 -2.09
N ALA A 185 7.49 15.65 -1.86
CA ALA A 185 8.29 16.77 -2.36
C ALA A 185 8.30 16.78 -3.91
N GLU A 186 8.53 15.62 -4.53
CA GLU A 186 8.54 15.49 -5.98
C GLU A 186 7.15 15.75 -6.59
N THR A 187 6.10 15.22 -5.95
CA THR A 187 4.72 15.46 -6.34
C THR A 187 4.36 16.95 -6.29
N LEU A 188 4.72 17.64 -5.21
CA LEU A 188 4.52 19.08 -5.07
C LEU A 188 5.30 19.87 -6.13
N ARG A 189 6.55 19.46 -6.42
CA ARG A 189 7.38 20.06 -7.47
C ARG A 189 6.72 19.95 -8.84
N ARG A 190 6.30 18.75 -9.24
CA ARG A 190 5.59 18.48 -10.51
C ARG A 190 4.33 19.34 -10.65
N LEU A 191 3.55 19.45 -9.57
CA LEU A 191 2.28 20.18 -9.62
C LEU A 191 2.45 21.69 -9.53
N SER A 192 3.52 22.19 -8.90
CA SER A 192 3.82 23.61 -8.82
C SER A 192 4.12 24.23 -10.19
N VAL A 193 4.61 23.44 -11.14
CA VAL A 193 4.83 23.87 -12.54
C VAL A 193 3.65 23.56 -13.47
N SER A 194 2.62 22.85 -12.96
CA SER A 194 1.46 22.46 -13.76
C SER A 194 0.61 23.66 -14.18
N THR A 195 0.24 23.67 -15.46
CA THR A 195 -0.70 24.63 -16.07
C THR A 195 -2.16 24.17 -16.03
N LYS A 196 -2.43 22.98 -15.46
CA LYS A 196 -3.79 22.47 -15.33
C LYS A 196 -4.65 23.41 -14.48
N THR A 197 -5.86 23.67 -14.98
CA THR A 197 -6.85 24.51 -14.32
C THR A 197 -8.01 23.67 -13.82
N PHE A 198 -8.60 24.08 -12.71
CA PHE A 198 -9.72 23.40 -12.06
C PHE A 198 -10.66 24.43 -11.47
N THR A 199 -11.92 24.07 -11.24
CA THR A 199 -12.85 24.97 -10.52
C THR A 199 -12.41 25.15 -9.06
N ALA A 200 -12.79 26.27 -8.44
CA ALA A 200 -12.49 26.51 -7.01
C ALA A 200 -13.04 25.39 -6.11
N GLY A 201 -14.16 24.77 -6.50
CA GLY A 201 -14.79 23.69 -5.75
C GLY A 201 -14.05 22.35 -5.87
N GLU A 202 -13.50 22.05 -7.03
CA GLU A 202 -12.61 20.89 -7.22
C GLU A 202 -11.30 21.08 -6.48
N LEU A 203 -10.68 22.26 -6.60
CA LEU A 203 -9.43 22.57 -5.92
C LEU A 203 -9.56 22.50 -4.40
N SER A 204 -10.62 23.05 -3.83
CA SER A 204 -10.84 22.97 -2.38
C SER A 204 -10.99 21.53 -1.89
N ARG A 205 -11.71 20.68 -2.64
CA ARG A 205 -11.84 19.24 -2.32
C ARG A 205 -10.51 18.50 -2.46
N TRP A 206 -9.78 18.79 -3.53
CA TRP A 206 -8.52 18.14 -3.84
C TRP A 206 -7.40 18.55 -2.87
N LEU A 207 -7.24 19.84 -2.57
CA LEU A 207 -6.32 20.34 -1.53
C LEU A 207 -6.68 19.77 -0.15
N LYS A 208 -7.97 19.63 0.17
CA LYS A 208 -8.39 18.97 1.41
C LYS A 208 -7.94 17.51 1.46
N SER A 209 -7.96 16.80 0.34
CA SER A 209 -7.42 15.42 0.24
C SER A 209 -5.90 15.34 0.40
N TRP A 210 -5.20 16.48 0.35
CA TRP A 210 -3.77 16.61 0.69
C TRP A 210 -3.54 17.05 2.15
N GLY A 211 -4.61 17.26 2.92
CA GLY A 211 -4.52 17.82 4.27
C GLY A 211 -4.45 19.34 4.31
N LEU A 212 -4.51 20.02 3.16
CA LEU A 212 -4.48 21.49 3.07
C LEU A 212 -5.90 22.05 3.15
N LYS A 213 -6.21 22.74 4.27
CA LYS A 213 -7.52 23.36 4.48
C LYS A 213 -7.61 24.72 3.76
N VAL A 214 -7.93 24.70 2.47
CA VAL A 214 -8.18 25.91 1.67
C VAL A 214 -9.63 25.99 1.23
N SER A 215 -10.32 27.08 1.59
CA SER A 215 -11.73 27.29 1.24
C SER A 215 -11.87 27.83 -0.20
N LYS A 216 -13.02 27.57 -0.85
CA LYS A 216 -13.35 28.16 -2.16
C LYS A 216 -13.25 29.70 -2.13
N ARG A 217 -13.73 30.32 -1.05
CA ARG A 217 -13.69 31.79 -0.84
C ARG A 217 -12.25 32.32 -0.80
N SER A 218 -11.33 31.57 -0.18
CA SER A 218 -9.91 31.94 -0.13
C SER A 218 -9.29 31.94 -1.53
N ILE A 219 -9.57 30.92 -2.33
CA ILE A 219 -9.10 30.82 -3.73
C ILE A 219 -9.65 31.98 -4.56
N GLN A 220 -10.96 32.23 -4.48
CA GLN A 220 -11.61 33.34 -5.18
C GLN A 220 -11.06 34.70 -4.78
N ARG A 221 -10.75 34.89 -3.48
CA ARG A 221 -10.12 36.11 -2.98
C ARG A 221 -8.71 36.28 -3.53
N TRP A 222 -7.88 35.24 -3.52
CA TRP A 222 -6.53 35.32 -4.11
C TRP A 222 -6.57 35.65 -5.61
N ALA A 223 -7.56 35.13 -6.33
CA ALA A 223 -7.77 35.49 -7.72
C ALA A 223 -8.17 36.96 -7.90
N LYS A 224 -9.09 37.47 -7.05
CA LYS A 224 -9.49 38.88 -7.05
C LYS A 224 -8.30 39.80 -6.74
N ASP A 225 -7.42 39.37 -5.84
CA ASP A 225 -6.24 40.12 -5.41
C ASP A 225 -5.04 39.94 -6.38
N GLY A 226 -5.23 39.24 -7.51
CA GLY A 226 -4.19 39.04 -8.54
C GLY A 226 -3.05 38.09 -8.15
N GLN A 227 -3.22 37.30 -7.08
CA GLN A 227 -2.15 36.47 -6.49
C GLN A 227 -2.07 35.07 -7.08
N ILE A 228 -3.07 34.64 -7.85
CA ILE A 228 -3.12 33.35 -8.54
C ILE A 228 -3.62 33.54 -9.98
N ILE A 229 -3.27 32.60 -10.84
CA ILE A 229 -3.63 32.65 -12.27
C ILE A 229 -5.02 32.07 -12.46
N VAL A 230 -5.90 32.87 -13.06
CA VAL A 230 -7.25 32.48 -13.45
C VAL A 230 -7.19 31.86 -14.84
N GLY A 231 -7.76 30.67 -14.97
CA GLY A 231 -7.88 29.94 -16.23
C GLY A 231 -9.14 30.33 -17.01
N PRO A 232 -9.38 29.69 -18.15
CA PRO A 232 -10.62 29.87 -18.92
C PRO A 232 -11.85 29.42 -18.12
N GLU A 233 -13.03 29.85 -18.56
CA GLU A 233 -14.28 29.29 -18.03
C GLU A 233 -14.43 27.84 -18.48
N ASP A 234 -15.00 26.99 -17.61
CA ASP A 234 -15.35 25.62 -17.97
C ASP A 234 -16.59 25.58 -18.89
N ALA A 235 -16.99 24.38 -19.33
CA ALA A 235 -18.16 24.20 -20.18
C ALA A 235 -19.48 24.69 -19.55
N ASP A 236 -19.52 24.84 -18.22
CA ASP A 236 -20.67 25.33 -17.45
C ASP A 236 -20.58 26.84 -17.14
N GLY A 237 -19.61 27.56 -17.72
CA GLY A 237 -19.39 28.99 -17.49
C GLY A 237 -18.76 29.33 -16.13
N ARG A 238 -18.17 28.36 -15.43
CA ARG A 238 -17.51 28.58 -14.14
C ARG A 238 -16.03 28.87 -14.34
N ARG A 239 -15.52 29.85 -13.60
CA ARG A 239 -14.08 30.18 -13.63
C ARG A 239 -13.22 29.03 -13.10
N THR A 240 -12.17 28.73 -13.85
CA THR A 240 -11.12 27.80 -13.43
C THR A 240 -9.87 28.54 -12.93
N TYR A 241 -9.02 27.85 -12.18
CA TYR A 241 -7.83 28.41 -11.56
C TYR A 241 -6.66 27.46 -11.72
N GLN A 242 -5.47 27.99 -12.03
CA GLN A 242 -4.28 27.18 -12.28
C GLN A 242 -3.73 26.63 -10.96
N ILE A 243 -3.60 25.31 -10.89
CA ILE A 243 -3.15 24.59 -9.70
C ILE A 243 -1.74 25.00 -9.25
N GLY A 244 -0.80 25.16 -10.19
CA GLY A 244 0.58 25.53 -9.89
C GLY A 244 0.69 26.93 -9.25
N SER A 245 -0.16 27.88 -9.65
CA SER A 245 -0.18 29.22 -9.06
C SER A 245 -0.67 29.21 -7.61
N ILE A 246 -1.63 28.34 -7.28
CA ILE A 246 -2.14 28.16 -5.92
C ILE A 246 -1.07 27.52 -5.02
N LEU A 247 -0.39 26.48 -5.50
CA LEU A 247 0.67 25.81 -4.74
C LEU A 247 1.86 26.76 -4.49
N ARG A 248 2.26 27.57 -5.48
CA ARG A 248 3.26 28.63 -5.28
C ARG A 248 2.81 29.65 -4.23
N LYS A 249 1.53 30.04 -4.23
CA LYS A 249 0.99 30.96 -3.22
C LYS A 249 1.00 30.38 -1.80
N LEU A 250 0.83 29.06 -1.67
CA LEU A 250 0.87 28.38 -0.38
C LEU A 250 2.30 28.20 0.14
N ASN A 251 3.26 27.94 -0.76
CA ASN A 251 4.68 27.78 -0.42
C ASN A 251 5.41 29.12 -0.20
N GLY A 252 4.97 30.19 -0.85
CA GLY A 252 5.56 31.54 -0.74
C GLY A 252 5.00 32.38 0.40
N LYS A 253 4.61 31.74 1.51
CA LYS A 253 4.36 32.43 2.78
C LYS A 253 5.64 32.49 3.59
#